data_AF-A0A0C2GGH1-F1
#
_entry.id   AF-A0A0C2GGH1-F1
#
_cell.length_a   1.000
_cell.length_b   1.000
_cell.length_c   1.000
_cell.angle_alpha   90.00
_cell.angle_beta   90.00
_cell.angle_gamma   90.00
#
_symmetry.space_group_name_H-M   'P 1'
#
loop_
_entity.id
_entity.type
_entity.pdbx_description
1 polymer ?
#
loop_
_entity_poly.entity_id
_entity_poly.type
_entity_poly.pdbx_seq_one_letter_code
_entity_poly.pdbx_strand_id
1 'polypeptide(L)' 'IATDSDLTFTFNSRRCGEYCFESNRKNGRMVVFGDTGAEIRVAQKIGDEEVSVETWRKSDWPQFCWAVRGACVHFLKV' A
#
# COMPACT_ATOMS: atom_id res chain seq x y z
N ILE A 1 -9.23 -5.50 5.03
CA ILE A 1 -8.23 -5.65 3.93
C ILE A 1 -7.00 -6.42 4.36
N ALA A 2 -6.14 -5.90 5.26
CA ALA A 2 -4.90 -6.59 5.65
C ALA A 2 -5.19 -7.97 6.27
N THR A 3 -6.09 -8.01 7.26
CA THR A 3 -6.58 -9.27 7.88
C THR A 3 -7.16 -10.23 6.84
N ASP A 4 -8.09 -9.77 6.00
CA ASP A 4 -8.73 -10.60 4.96
C ASP A 4 -7.72 -11.16 3.94
N SER A 5 -6.59 -10.49 3.78
CA SER A 5 -5.55 -10.83 2.82
C SER A 5 -4.32 -11.47 3.46
N ASP A 6 -4.31 -11.79 4.76
CA ASP A 6 -3.12 -12.32 5.44
C ASP A 6 -1.86 -11.45 5.22
N LEU A 7 -2.01 -10.14 5.45
CA LEU A 7 -0.96 -9.14 5.35
C LEU A 7 -0.76 -8.44 6.69
N THR A 8 0.47 -7.96 6.93
CA THR A 8 0.75 -7.02 8.02
C THR A 8 0.45 -5.60 7.55
N PHE A 9 -0.17 -4.81 8.43
CA PHE A 9 -0.43 -3.40 8.21
C PHE A 9 0.23 -2.57 9.31
N THR A 10 0.91 -1.50 8.90
CA THR A 10 1.59 -0.56 9.79
C THR A 10 1.26 0.86 9.37
N PHE A 11 1.03 1.75 10.35
CA PHE A 11 0.95 3.19 10.11
C PHE A 11 2.26 3.86 10.58
N ASN A 12 2.97 4.50 9.66
CA ASN A 12 4.16 5.28 9.94
C ASN A 12 3.79 6.76 10.01
N SER A 13 3.73 7.32 11.22
CA SER A 13 3.32 8.71 11.43
C SER A 13 4.35 9.76 10.97
N ARG A 14 5.55 9.34 10.56
CA ARG A 14 6.57 10.24 10.02
C ARG A 14 6.21 10.63 8.58
N ARG A 15 6.61 11.83 8.13
CA ARG A 15 6.45 12.33 6.75
C ARG A 15 5.02 12.17 6.18
N CYS A 16 4.08 12.98 6.68
CA CYS A 16 2.67 13.03 6.24
C CYS A 16 1.79 11.79 6.56
N GLY A 17 2.33 10.77 7.23
CA GLY A 17 1.55 9.60 7.62
C GLY A 17 1.43 8.61 6.47
N GLU A 18 2.20 7.53 6.53
CA GLU A 18 2.21 6.47 5.53
C GLU A 18 1.48 5.23 6.05
N TYR A 19 0.69 4.62 5.18
CA TYR A 19 -0.01 3.37 5.41
C TYR A 19 0.73 2.27 4.66
N CYS A 20 1.32 1.34 5.39
CA CYS A 20 2.19 0.31 4.84
C CYS A 20 1.53 -1.06 4.93
N PHE A 21 1.59 -1.83 3.84
CA PHE A 21 1.16 -3.22 3.77
C PHE A 21 2.35 -4.10 3.40
N GLU A 22 2.54 -5.19 4.12
CA GLU A 22 3.65 -6.13 3.91
C GLU A 22 3.16 -7.58 3.90
N SER A 23 3.88 -8.43 3.17
CA SER A 23 3.63 -9.88 3.18
C SER A 23 4.10 -10.52 4.48
N ASN A 24 3.26 -11.34 5.11
CA ASN A 24 3.65 -12.14 6.28
C ASN A 24 4.76 -13.15 5.99
N ARG A 25 5.03 -13.45 4.71
CA ARG A 25 6.17 -14.27 4.26
C ARG A 25 7.54 -13.59 4.43
N LYS A 26 7.57 -12.31 4.81
CA LYS A 26 8.80 -11.51 5.00
C LYS A 26 9.74 -11.53 3.79
N ASN A 27 9.17 -11.44 2.59
CA ASN A 27 9.91 -11.40 1.32
C ASN A 27 10.47 -9.99 0.97
N GLY A 28 10.49 -9.07 1.95
CA GLY A 28 10.95 -7.69 1.77
C GLY A 28 10.03 -6.81 0.91
N ARG A 29 8.85 -7.29 0.49
CA ARG A 29 7.93 -6.51 -0.33
C ARG A 29 6.95 -5.71 0.52
N MET A 30 6.74 -4.47 0.12
CA MET A 30 5.81 -3.54 0.77
C MET A 30 5.02 -2.73 -0.25
N VAL A 31 3.77 -2.40 0.07
CA VAL A 31 3.01 -1.34 -0.61
C VAL A 31 2.79 -0.20 0.38
N VAL A 32 3.17 1.01 0.01
CA VAL A 32 3.07 2.22 0.84
C VAL A 32 2.07 3.18 0.21
N PHE A 33 1.10 3.61 0.98
CA PHE A 33 0.16 4.66 0.61
C PHE A 33 0.46 5.92 1.41
N GLY A 34 0.69 7.03 0.73
CA GLY A 34 0.89 8.35 1.34
C GLY A 34 -0.20 9.32 0.90
N ASP A 35 -0.85 10.01 1.84
CA ASP A 35 -1.81 11.06 1.52
C ASP A 35 -1.06 12.33 1.07
N THR A 36 -1.35 12.81 -0.14
CA THR A 36 -0.78 14.04 -0.71
C THR A 36 -1.83 15.13 -0.92
N GLY A 37 -2.98 15.03 -0.24
CA GLY A 37 -4.05 16.04 -0.25
C GLY A 37 -5.18 15.66 -1.19
N ALA A 38 -5.06 15.97 -2.49
CA ALA A 38 -6.08 15.61 -3.48
C ALA A 38 -5.94 14.16 -3.98
N GLU A 39 -4.75 13.58 -3.78
CA GLU A 39 -4.35 12.30 -4.32
C GLU A 39 -3.71 11.42 -3.26
N ILE A 40 -3.49 10.16 -3.60
CA ILE A 40 -2.81 9.16 -2.79
C ILE A 40 -1.63 8.67 -3.61
N ARG A 41 -0.42 8.86 -3.09
CA ARG A 41 0.78 8.24 -3.66
C ARG A 41 0.81 6.77 -3.28
N VAL A 42 0.99 5.88 -4.23
CA VAL A 42 1.11 4.44 -4.01
C VAL A 42 2.47 3.98 -4.52
N ALA A 43 3.29 3.47 -3.61
CA ALA A 43 4.63 2.97 -3.93
C ALA A 43 4.75 1.48 -3.60
N GLN A 44 5.22 0.71 -4.56
CA GLN A 44 5.63 -0.68 -4.37
C GLN A 44 7.12 -0.70 -4.10
N LYS A 45 7.53 -1.39 -3.03
CA LYS A 45 8.92 -1.44 -2.58
C LYS A 45 9.42 -2.87 -2.44
N ILE A 46 10.70 -3.07 -2.72
CA ILE A 46 11.45 -4.30 -2.38
C ILE A 46 12.65 -3.86 -1.54
N GLY A 47 12.63 -4.19 -0.25
CA GLY A 47 13.51 -3.57 0.74
C GLY A 47 13.23 -2.07 0.81
N ASP A 48 14.28 -1.26 0.67
CA ASP A 48 14.17 0.20 0.69
C ASP A 48 13.93 0.83 -0.68
N GLU A 49 14.08 0.06 -1.78
CA GLU A 49 13.95 0.57 -3.14
C GLU A 49 12.49 0.60 -3.61
N GLU A 50 12.11 1.70 -4.25
CA GLU A 50 10.81 1.83 -4.93
C GLU A 50 10.92 1.25 -6.34
N VAL A 51 10.18 0.17 -6.59
CA VAL A 51 10.17 -0.50 -7.90
C VAL A 51 9.04 -0.02 -8.80
N SER A 52 8.00 0.58 -8.20
CA SER A 52 6.90 1.22 -8.92
C SER A 52 6.29 2.31 -8.04
N VAL A 53 5.92 3.42 -8.66
CA VAL A 53 5.23 4.54 -8.00
C VAL A 53 4.14 5.04 -8.94
N GLU A 54 2.95 5.18 -8.39
CA GLU A 54 1.82 5.77 -9.07
C GLU A 54 1.02 6.68 -8.13
N THR A 55 0.07 7.41 -8.69
CA THR A 55 -0.77 8.35 -7.96
C THR A 55 -2.23 8.06 -8.26
N TRP A 56 -3.03 7.90 -7.22
CA TRP A 56 -4.46 7.65 -7.32
C TRP A 56 -5.24 8.88 -6.91
N ARG A 57 -6.25 9.25 -7.71
CA ARG A 57 -7.23 10.25 -7.26
C ARG A 57 -8.12 9.63 -6.18
N LYS A 58 -8.44 10.42 -5.16
CA LYS A 58 -9.40 10.03 -4.12
C LYS A 58 -10.75 9.75 -4.79
N SER A 59 -11.29 8.56 -4.56
CA SER A 59 -12.57 8.08 -5.07
C SER A 59 -13.52 7.74 -3.91
N ASP A 60 -14.71 7.21 -4.21
CA ASP A 60 -15.58 6.69 -3.17
C ASP A 60 -14.94 5.50 -2.43
N TRP A 61 -15.35 5.32 -1.18
CA TRP A 61 -14.77 4.33 -0.28
C TRP A 61 -14.77 2.90 -0.83
N PRO A 62 -15.85 2.40 -1.46
CA PRO A 62 -15.84 1.10 -2.15
C PRO A 62 -14.76 0.96 -3.23
N GLN A 63 -14.66 1.93 -4.15
CA GLN A 63 -13.65 1.89 -5.22
C GLN A 63 -12.23 1.92 -4.65
N PHE A 64 -12.00 2.76 -3.64
CA PHE A 64 -10.72 2.81 -2.94
C PHE A 64 -10.36 1.47 -2.30
N CYS A 65 -11.29 0.85 -1.57
CA CYS A 65 -11.06 -0.47 -0.95
C CYS A 65 -10.73 -1.55 -1.99
N TRP A 66 -11.40 -1.53 -3.15
CA TRP A 66 -11.14 -2.46 -4.25
C TRP A 66 -9.73 -2.27 -4.81
N ALA A 67 -9.34 -1.03 -5.08
CA ALA A 67 -8.01 -0.70 -5.60
C ALA A 67 -6.89 -1.10 -4.62
N VAL A 68 -7.03 -0.78 -3.32
CA VAL A 68 -6.05 -1.17 -2.28
C VAL A 68 -5.90 -2.69 -2.23
N ARG A 69 -7.01 -3.44 -2.26
CA ARG A 69 -6.97 -4.91 -2.28
C ARG A 69 -6.22 -5.42 -3.51
N GLY A 70 -6.49 -4.88 -4.70
CA GLY A 70 -5.81 -5.24 -5.93
C GLY A 70 -4.30 -5.00 -5.86
N ALA A 71 -3.88 -3.79 -5.51
CA ALA A 71 -2.47 -3.42 -5.42
C ALA A 71 -1.70 -4.29 -4.41
N CYS A 72 -2.27 -4.50 -3.22
CA CYS A 72 -1.64 -5.31 -2.19
C CYS A 72 -1.54 -6.78 -2.59
N VAL A 73 -2.63 -7.39 -3.06
CA VAL A 73 -2.64 -8.83 -3.40
C VAL A 73 -1.73 -9.12 -4.58
N HIS A 74 -1.81 -8.32 -5.65
CA HIS A 74 -1.03 -8.55 -6.87
C HIS A 74 0.47 -8.48 -6.62
N PHE A 75 0.93 -7.52 -5.80
CA PHE A 75 2.35 -7.32 -5.56
C PHE A 75 2.92 -8.19 -4.41
N LEU A 76 2.15 -8.36 -3.32
CA LEU A 76 2.63 -8.98 -2.07
C LEU A 76 2.41 -10.49 -2.00
N LYS A 77 1.51 -11.06 -2.81
CA LYS A 77 1.20 -12.51 -2.80
C LYS A 77 1.84 -13.32 -3.94
N VAL A 78 2.89 -12.80 -4.55
CA VAL A 78 3.73 -13.58 -5.48
C VAL A 78 4.47 -14.68 -4.74
#